data_AF-A0A0R1J063-F1
#
_entry.id   AF-A0A0R1J063-F1
#
_cell.length_a   1.000
_cell.length_b   1.000
_cell.length_c   1.000
_cell.angle_alpha   90.00
_cell.angle_beta   90.00
_cell.angle_gamma   90.00
#
_symmetry.space_group_name_H-M   'P 1'
#
loop_
_entity.id
_entity.type
_entity.pdbx_description
1 polymer ?
#
loop_
_entity_poly.entity_id
_entity_poly.type
_entity_poly.pdbx_seq_one_letter_code
_entity_poly.pdbx_strand_id
1 'polypeptide(L)'
;MVTIGKYLRTKRFFKEMTLQQVVYAAKHDYNLSTSTSVLSALETNKTRTMDGALLFVLADLYDIDLNELRSVILDGKKEQDLEK
;
A
#
# COMPACT_ATOMS: atom_id res chain seq x y z
N MET A 1 -2.46 6.34 -15.38
CA MET A 1 -2.88 5.36 -14.35
C MET A 1 -1.99 5.37 -13.10
N VAL A 2 -2.55 5.79 -11.96
CA VAL A 2 -1.95 5.58 -10.64
C VAL A 2 -2.25 4.15 -10.20
N THR A 3 -1.24 3.36 -9.85
CA THR A 3 -1.44 2.00 -9.33
C THR A 3 -1.47 2.03 -7.80
N ILE A 4 -2.06 1.00 -7.19
CA ILE A 4 -2.05 0.83 -5.72
C ILE A 4 -0.62 0.91 -5.17
N GLY A 5 0.35 0.22 -5.79
CA GLY A 5 1.73 0.24 -5.33
C GLY A 5 2.35 1.65 -5.36
N LYS A 6 2.12 2.41 -6.45
CA LYS A 6 2.57 3.80 -6.54
C LYS A 6 1.89 4.69 -5.50
N TYR A 7 0.58 4.53 -5.30
CA TYR A 7 -0.19 5.26 -4.29
C TYR A 7 0.35 5.00 -2.87
N LEU A 8 0.55 3.74 -2.49
CA LEU A 8 1.10 3.35 -1.18
C LEU A 8 2.50 3.93 -0.96
N ARG A 9 3.37 3.86 -1.97
CA ARG A 9 4.71 4.45 -1.92
C ARG A 9 4.65 5.95 -1.70
N THR A 10 3.76 6.65 -2.39
CA THR A 10 3.56 8.08 -2.24
C THR A 10 3.07 8.43 -0.84
N LYS A 11 2.09 7.70 -0.32
CA LYS A 11 1.56 7.92 1.04
C LYS A 11 2.63 7.68 2.11
N ARG A 12 3.42 6.60 1.98
CA ARG A 12 4.58 6.36 2.85
C ARG A 12 5.60 7.50 2.80
N PHE A 13 5.90 8.00 1.61
CA PHE A 13 6.84 9.12 1.43
C PHE A 13 6.37 10.39 2.14
N PHE A 14 5.07 10.71 2.09
CA PHE A 14 4.50 11.86 2.81
C PHE A 14 4.50 11.70 4.34
N LYS A 15 4.56 10.47 4.85
CA LYS A 15 4.80 10.21 6.27
C LYS A 15 6.28 10.15 6.63
N GLU A 16 7.17 10.38 5.67
CA GLU A 16 8.63 10.37 5.85
C GLU A 16 9.17 9.05 6.43
N MET A 17 8.44 7.94 6.20
CA MET A 17 8.81 6.63 6.72
C MET A 17 9.67 5.84 5.74
N THR A 18 10.76 5.27 6.22
CA THR A 18 11.51 4.21 5.52
C THR A 18 10.77 2.88 5.61
N LEU A 19 11.03 1.95 4.68
CA LEU A 19 10.43 0.61 4.75
C LEU A 19 10.80 -0.13 6.05
N GLN A 20 11.99 0.10 6.60
CA GLN A 20 12.40 -0.50 7.87
C GLN A 20 11.56 0.02 9.05
N GLN A 21 11.28 1.32 9.09
CA GLN A 21 10.40 1.90 10.11
C GLN A 21 8.98 1.34 10.00
N VAL A 22 8.48 1.11 8.79
CA VAL A 22 7.16 0.49 8.59
C VAL A 22 7.15 -0.96 9.08
N VAL A 23 8.17 -1.75 8.77
CA VAL A 23 8.31 -3.13 9.27
C VAL A 23 8.34 -3.14 10.80
N TYR A 24 9.11 -2.22 11.40
CA TYR A 24 9.21 -2.10 12.85
C TYR A 24 7.85 -1.75 13.48
N ALA A 25 7.18 -0.71 12.98
CA ALA A 25 5.87 -0.28 13.49
C ALA A 25 4.79 -1.35 13.32
N ALA A 26 4.73 -1.99 12.14
CA ALA A 26 3.80 -3.10 11.90
C ALA A 26 3.97 -4.24 12.93
N LYS A 27 5.23 -4.56 13.27
CA LYS A 27 5.50 -5.61 14.26
C LYS A 27 5.24 -5.16 15.69
N HIS A 28 5.66 -3.94 16.05
CA HIS A 28 5.60 -3.44 17.43
C HIS A 28 4.19 -3.03 17.84
N ASP A 29 3.48 -2.31 16.96
CA ASP A 29 2.21 -1.66 17.31
C ASP A 29 1.01 -2.53 16.95
N TYR A 30 1.15 -3.44 15.98
CA TYR A 30 0.05 -4.27 15.46
C TYR A 30 0.33 -5.78 15.55
N ASN A 31 1.48 -6.20 16.08
CA ASN A 31 1.93 -7.59 16.11
C ASN A 31 1.92 -8.28 14.72
N LEU A 32 2.02 -7.51 13.64
CA LEU A 32 2.00 -8.01 12.27
C LEU A 32 3.43 -8.26 11.76
N SER A 33 3.73 -9.48 11.34
CA SER A 33 5.03 -9.81 10.76
C SER A 33 5.05 -9.50 9.27
N THR A 34 6.00 -8.68 8.83
CA THR A 34 6.24 -8.35 7.41
C THR A 34 7.72 -8.07 7.18
N SER A 35 8.12 -7.79 5.94
CA SER A 35 9.51 -7.49 5.58
C SER A 35 9.60 -6.33 4.59
N THR A 36 10.78 -5.71 4.51
CA THR A 36 11.06 -4.66 3.54
C THR A 36 10.93 -5.17 2.10
N SER A 37 11.23 -6.44 1.84
CA SER A 37 11.06 -7.06 0.52
C SER A 37 9.58 -7.21 0.13
N VAL A 38 8.72 -7.60 1.06
CA VAL A 38 7.25 -7.67 0.84
C VAL A 38 6.70 -6.28 0.54
N LEU A 39 7.01 -5.29 1.38
CA LEU A 39 6.55 -3.92 1.17
C LEU A 39 7.07 -3.32 -0.14
N SER A 40 8.35 -3.53 -0.48
CA SER A 40 8.94 -3.09 -1.74
C SER A 40 8.27 -3.75 -2.96
N ALA A 41 7.96 -5.05 -2.88
CA ALA A 41 7.26 -5.75 -3.94
C ALA A 41 5.83 -5.21 -4.15
N LEU A 42 5.14 -4.84 -3.07
CA LEU A 42 3.84 -4.17 -3.13
C LEU A 42 3.95 -2.79 -3.80
N GLU A 43 4.88 -1.95 -3.35
CA GLU A 43 5.07 -0.58 -3.87
C GLU A 43 5.53 -0.53 -5.33
N THR A 44 6.19 -1.58 -5.79
CA THR A 44 6.63 -1.73 -7.18
C THR A 44 5.67 -2.53 -8.05
N ASN A 45 4.50 -2.91 -7.52
CA ASN A 45 3.48 -3.74 -8.17
C ASN A 45 4.03 -5.10 -8.67
N LYS A 46 5.09 -5.63 -8.05
CA LYS A 46 5.60 -6.98 -8.34
C LYS A 46 4.70 -8.06 -7.76
N THR A 47 3.91 -7.71 -6.74
CA THR A 47 2.90 -8.60 -6.15
C THR A 47 1.50 -8.11 -6.52
N ARG A 48 0.62 -9.03 -6.91
CA ARG A 48 -0.79 -8.73 -7.27
C ARG A 48 -1.77 -8.90 -6.10
N THR A 49 -1.31 -9.51 -5.02
CA THR A 49 -2.10 -9.79 -3.82
C THR A 49 -1.55 -9.01 -2.64
N MET A 50 -2.45 -8.57 -1.76
CA MET A 50 -2.11 -7.91 -0.50
C MET A 50 -2.96 -8.56 0.59
N ASP A 51 -2.32 -8.88 1.70
CA ASP A 51 -3.03 -9.34 2.90
C ASP A 51 -3.92 -8.20 3.44
N GLY A 52 -5.17 -8.52 3.78
CA GLY A 52 -6.12 -7.53 4.31
C GLY A 52 -5.67 -6.89 5.63
N ALA A 53 -5.07 -7.66 6.54
CA ALA A 53 -4.52 -7.13 7.78
C ALA A 53 -3.36 -6.17 7.50
N LEU A 54 -2.49 -6.52 6.55
CA LEU A 54 -1.43 -5.61 6.11
C LEU A 54 -2.00 -4.33 5.51
N LEU A 55 -3.07 -4.41 4.71
CA LEU A 55 -3.72 -3.21 4.17
C LEU A 55 -4.19 -2.26 5.27
N PHE A 56 -4.87 -2.77 6.31
CA PHE A 56 -5.35 -1.91 7.40
C PHE A 56 -4.21 -1.32 8.23
N VAL A 57 -3.15 -2.09 8.49
CA VAL A 57 -1.95 -1.56 9.17
C VAL A 57 -1.29 -0.46 8.34
N LEU A 58 -1.12 -0.67 7.03
CA LEU A 58 -0.56 0.36 6.16
C LEU A 58 -1.48 1.57 6.05
N ALA A 59 -2.81 1.38 6.11
CA ALA A 59 -3.73 2.49 6.07
C ALA A 59 -3.64 3.38 7.30
N ASP A 60 -3.45 2.78 8.48
CA ASP A 60 -3.24 3.53 9.72
C ASP A 60 -1.87 4.23 9.72
N LEU A 61 -0.79 3.49 9.43
CA LEU A 61 0.56 4.05 9.40
C LEU A 61 0.73 5.16 8.36
N TYR A 62 0.05 5.05 7.22
CA TYR A 62 0.17 6.00 6.11
C TYR A 62 -0.93 7.06 6.08
N ASP A 63 -1.90 7.00 6.99
CA ASP A 63 -3.08 7.89 7.03
C ASP A 63 -3.82 7.89 5.69
N ILE A 64 -4.17 6.68 5.25
CA ILE A 64 -4.90 6.44 4.02
C ILE A 64 -6.40 6.39 4.32
N ASP A 65 -7.16 7.23 3.62
CA ASP A 65 -8.60 7.04 3.52
C ASP A 65 -8.89 5.85 2.59
N LEU A 66 -9.51 4.80 3.14
CA LEU A 66 -9.87 3.61 2.38
C LEU A 66 -10.91 3.89 1.28
N ASN A 67 -11.70 4.96 1.39
CA ASN A 67 -12.60 5.39 0.32
C ASN A 67 -11.84 6.04 -0.84
N GLU A 68 -10.79 6.81 -0.54
CA GLU A 68 -9.86 7.34 -1.55
C GLU A 68 -9.16 6.17 -2.26
N LEU A 69 -8.62 5.22 -1.48
CA LEU A 69 -7.97 4.03 -2.03
C LEU A 69 -8.92 3.21 -2.91
N ARG A 70 -10.18 3.01 -2.48
CA ARG A 70 -11.21 2.34 -3.28
C ARG A 70 -11.39 3.03 -4.63
N SER A 71 -11.44 4.36 -4.65
CA SER A 71 -11.61 5.14 -5.88
C SER A 71 -10.42 4.94 -6.82
N VAL A 72 -9.19 5.01 -6.29
CA VAL A 72 -7.96 4.72 -7.06
C VAL A 72 -7.99 3.32 -7.68
N ILE A 73 -8.48 2.32 -6.96
CA ILE A 73 -8.58 0.94 -7.44
C ILE A 73 -9.63 0.79 -8.55
N LEU A 74 -10.82 1.33 -8.33
CA LEU A 74 -11.96 1.15 -9.23
C LEU A 74 -11.83 2.00 -10.50
N ASP A 75 -11.30 3.21 -10.39
CA ASP A 75 -11.08 4.09 -11.54
C ASP A 75 -9.89 3.59 -12.38
N GLY A 76 -8.83 3.10 -11.72
CA GLY A 76 -7.74 2.43 -12.43
C GLY A 76 -8.15 1.16 -13.16
N LYS A 77 -9.23 0.47 -12.74
CA LYS A 77 -9.79 -0.67 -13.47
C LYS A 77 -10.58 -0.24 -14.71
N LYS A 78 -11.39 0.82 -14.59
CA LYS A 78 -12.14 1.35 -15.73
C LYS A 78 -11.22 1.80 -16.86
N GLU A 79 -10.09 2.43 -16.54
CA GLU A 79 -9.07 2.79 -17.54
C GLU A 79 -8.49 1.55 -18.25
N GLN A 80 -8.21 0.45 -17.54
CA GLN A 80 -7.67 -0.78 -18.13
C GLN A 80 -8.65 -1.52 -19.06
N ASP A 81 -9.95 -1.43 -18.79
CA ASP A 81 -10.98 -2.06 -19.61
C ASP A 81 -11.29 -1.25 -20.88
N LEU A 82 -10.97 0.05 -20.91
CA LEU A 82 -11.12 0.93 -22.08
C LEU A 82 -9.94 0.85 -23.06
N GLU A 83 -8.77 0.40 -22.60
CA GLU A 83 -7.55 0.24 -23.41
C GLU A 83 -7.40 -1.17 -24.05
N LYS A 84 -8.40 -2.05 -23.88
CA LYS A 84 -8.46 -3.39 -24.49
C LYS A 84 -9.50 -3.47 -25.60
#